data_AF-A0A9E0SI63-F1
#
_entry.id   AF-A0A9E0SI63-F1
#
_cell.length_a   1.000
_cell.length_b   1.000
_cell.length_c   1.000
_cell.angle_alpha   90.00
_cell.angle_beta   90.00
_cell.angle_gamma   90.00
#
_symmetry.space_group_name_H-M   'P 1'
#
loop_
_entity.id
_entity.type
_entity.pdbx_description
1 polymer ?
#
loop_
_entity_poly.entity_id
_entity_poly.type
_entity_poly.pdbx_seq_one_letter_code
_entity_poly.pdbx_strand_id
1 'polypeptide(L)'
;MNIGPYSLPNNVFVAPMAGVTDRPFRQLCKQLGAGYAVSEMAASNPRLWHSEKSTRRTNHEGEMEPKAVQIAGADPAMLAECAKFNVARGAQIIDINMGCPVK
;
A
#
# COMPACT_ATOMS: atom_id res chain seq x y z
N MET A 1 -9.28 6.58 -15.13
CA MET A 1 -7.99 5.92 -15.46
C MET A 1 -8.11 4.47 -15.03
N ASN A 2 -7.47 3.52 -15.73
CA ASN A 2 -7.56 2.10 -15.39
C ASN A 2 -6.22 1.58 -14.87
N ILE A 3 -6.24 0.80 -13.79
CA ILE A 3 -5.08 0.04 -13.29
C ILE A 3 -5.53 -1.41 -13.17
N GLY A 4 -5.04 -2.27 -14.07
CA GLY A 4 -5.53 -3.65 -14.18
C GLY A 4 -7.07 -3.67 -14.34
N PRO A 5 -7.81 -4.41 -13.50
CA PRO A 5 -9.27 -4.46 -13.55
C PRO A 5 -9.96 -3.26 -12.87
N TYR A 6 -9.22 -2.34 -12.24
CA TYR A 6 -9.79 -1.26 -11.44
C TYR A 6 -9.95 0.02 -12.25
N SER A 7 -11.20 0.51 -12.33
CA SER A 7 -11.50 1.84 -12.87
C SER A 7 -11.45 2.88 -11.76
N LEU A 8 -10.57 3.87 -11.90
CA LEU A 8 -10.41 4.98 -10.96
C LEU A 8 -11.22 6.20 -11.40
N PRO A 9 -11.84 6.93 -10.45
CA PRO A 9 -12.77 8.02 -10.76
C PRO A 9 -12.06 9.25 -11.38
N ASN A 10 -10.76 9.40 -11.18
CA ASN A 10 -9.94 10.46 -11.78
C ASN A 10 -8.44 10.03 -11.81
N ASN A 11 -7.56 10.94 -12.22
CA ASN A 11 -6.11 10.75 -12.34
C ASN A 11 -5.31 11.50 -11.24
N VAL A 12 -5.93 11.79 -10.09
CA VAL A 12 -5.28 12.48 -8.96
C VAL A 12 -5.08 11.50 -7.83
N PHE A 13 -3.81 11.22 -7.50
CA PHE A 13 -3.43 10.13 -6.60
C PHE A 13 -2.63 10.63 -5.39
N VAL A 14 -2.89 10.03 -4.24
CA VAL A 14 -2.09 10.26 -3.02
C VAL A 14 -0.86 9.36 -3.06
N ALA A 15 0.32 9.98 -3.10
CA ALA A 15 1.60 9.30 -3.06
C ALA A 15 1.82 8.58 -1.71
N PRO A 16 2.53 7.44 -1.69
CA PRO A 16 2.87 6.75 -0.45
C PRO A 16 3.88 7.56 0.36
N MET A 17 3.56 7.84 1.63
CA MET A 17 4.39 8.66 2.52
C MET A 17 4.50 7.99 3.89
N ALA A 18 5.69 7.51 4.23
CA ALA A 18 5.94 6.87 5.53
C ALA A 18 5.60 7.81 6.69
N GLY A 19 4.79 7.34 7.64
CA GLY A 19 4.29 8.11 8.78
C GLY A 19 3.14 9.07 8.47
N VAL A 20 2.66 9.14 7.21
CA VAL A 20 1.60 10.07 6.80
C VAL A 20 0.41 9.34 6.18
N THR A 21 0.64 8.48 5.18
CA THR A 21 -0.44 7.76 4.50
C THR A 21 -0.90 6.54 5.27
N ASP A 22 -1.35 6.73 6.51
CA ASP A 22 -2.03 5.71 7.29
C ASP A 22 -3.48 5.50 6.81
N ARG A 23 -4.19 4.55 7.42
CA ARG A 23 -5.55 4.20 7.00
C ARG A 23 -6.53 5.39 7.10
N PRO A 24 -6.65 6.10 8.23
CA PRO A 24 -7.51 7.28 8.33
C PRO A 24 -7.20 8.35 7.28
N PHE A 25 -5.91 8.66 7.04
CA PHE A 25 -5.50 9.65 6.05
C PHE A 25 -5.95 9.25 4.64
N ARG A 26 -5.69 8.00 4.24
CA ARG A 26 -6.10 7.50 2.92
C ARG A 26 -7.61 7.57 2.72
N GLN A 27 -8.39 7.20 3.75
CA GLN A 27 -9.85 7.27 3.69
C GLN A 27 -10.32 8.71 3.52
N LEU A 28 -9.79 9.64 4.31
CA LEU A 28 -10.15 11.05 4.22
C LEU A 28 -9.82 11.61 2.83
N CYS A 29 -8.61 11.36 2.30
CA CYS A 29 -8.26 11.84 0.97
C CYS A 29 -9.18 11.30 -0.13
N LYS A 30 -9.53 10.01 -0.07
CA LYS A 30 -10.48 9.41 -1.02
C LYS A 30 -11.90 10.01 -0.87
N GLN A 31 -12.36 10.28 0.36
CA GLN A 31 -13.63 10.97 0.61
C GLN A 31 -13.64 12.39 0.04
N LEU A 32 -12.49 13.08 0.08
CA LEU A 32 -12.31 14.43 -0.47
C LEU A 32 -12.02 14.45 -1.98
N GLY A 33 -12.09 13.30 -2.66
CA GLY A 33 -12.04 13.22 -4.13
C GLY A 33 -10.74 12.70 -4.73
N ALA A 34 -9.76 12.25 -3.93
CA ALA A 34 -8.60 11.54 -4.48
C ALA A 34 -9.06 10.24 -5.16
N GLY A 35 -8.70 10.05 -6.43
CA GLY A 35 -9.10 8.85 -7.18
C GLY A 35 -8.36 7.58 -6.75
N TYR A 36 -7.24 7.73 -6.04
CA TYR A 36 -6.43 6.62 -5.56
C TYR A 36 -5.56 7.05 -4.37
N ALA A 37 -5.21 6.10 -3.51
CA ALA A 37 -4.26 6.32 -2.43
C ALA A 37 -3.50 5.03 -2.10
N VAL A 38 -2.20 5.15 -1.88
CA VAL A 38 -1.31 4.02 -1.58
C VAL A 38 -0.90 4.04 -0.11
N SER A 39 -0.77 2.87 0.51
CA SER A 39 -0.32 2.76 1.90
C SER A 39 1.09 3.31 2.12
N GLU A 40 1.44 3.51 3.38
CA GLU A 40 2.86 3.53 3.75
C GLU A 40 3.60 2.29 3.23
N MET A 41 4.91 2.43 3.06
CA MET A 41 5.80 1.36 2.64
C MET A 41 5.88 0.22 3.69
N ALA A 42 5.56 -1.00 3.25
CA ALA A 42 5.77 -2.24 3.99
C ALA A 42 7.13 -2.87 3.62
N ALA A 43 7.90 -3.28 4.63
CA ALA A 43 9.17 -3.95 4.42
C ALA A 43 8.95 -5.42 4.02
N SER A 44 9.69 -5.90 3.02
CA SER A 44 9.58 -7.30 2.56
C SER A 44 10.05 -8.34 3.57
N ASN A 45 10.80 -7.94 4.60
CA ASN A 45 11.34 -8.84 5.63
C ASN A 45 10.24 -9.48 6.49
N PRO A 46 10.04 -10.81 6.42
CA PRO A 46 9.00 -11.52 7.17
C PRO A 46 9.07 -11.33 8.68
N ARG A 47 10.28 -11.13 9.22
CA ARG A 47 10.48 -10.89 10.66
C ARG A 47 9.77 -9.63 11.15
N LEU A 48 9.44 -8.70 10.25
CA LEU A 48 8.80 -7.43 10.58
C LEU A 48 7.28 -7.46 10.41
N TRP A 49 6.70 -8.46 9.75
CA TRP A 49 5.28 -8.46 9.36
C TRP A 49 4.32 -8.44 10.55
N HIS A 50 4.72 -9.04 11.67
CA HIS A 50 3.95 -9.07 12.90
C HIS A 50 4.30 -7.95 13.89
N SER A 51 5.22 -7.06 13.53
CA SER A 51 5.48 -5.87 14.34
C SER A 51 4.25 -4.97 14.33
N GLU A 52 3.98 -4.27 15.43
CA GLU A 52 2.86 -3.33 15.49
C GLU A 52 2.88 -2.32 14.34
N LYS A 53 4.08 -1.84 13.99
CA LYS A 53 4.29 -0.91 12.88
C LYS A 53 3.79 -1.49 11.55
N SER A 54 4.14 -2.73 11.23
CA SER A 54 3.70 -3.36 9.98
C SER A 54 2.21 -3.70 10.00
N THR A 55 1.70 -4.15 11.15
CA THR A 55 0.28 -4.48 11.29
C THR A 55 -0.61 -3.25 11.09
N ARG A 56 -0.20 -2.09 11.62
CA ARG A 56 -0.91 -0.81 11.40
C ARG A 56 -0.88 -0.37 9.93
N ARG A 57 0.26 -0.51 9.26
CA ARG A 57 0.45 -0.14 7.84
C ARG A 57 -0.38 -0.97 6.87
N THR A 58 -0.55 -2.25 7.20
CA THR A 58 -1.22 -3.26 6.36
C THR A 58 -2.63 -3.58 6.86
N ASN A 59 -3.21 -2.71 7.69
CA ASN A 59 -4.62 -2.77 8.05
C ASN A 59 -5.42 -1.92 7.05
N HIS A 60 -6.37 -2.56 6.36
CA HIS A 60 -7.23 -1.94 5.35
C HIS A 60 -8.72 -2.01 5.69
N GLU A 61 -9.06 -2.29 6.95
CA GLU A 61 -10.44 -2.43 7.38
C GLU A 61 -11.26 -1.16 7.13
N GLY A 62 -12.36 -1.29 6.40
CA GLY A 62 -13.24 -0.18 6.03
C GLY A 62 -12.65 0.79 4.99
N GLU A 63 -11.50 0.50 4.38
CA GLU A 63 -10.99 1.34 3.29
C GLU A 63 -11.78 1.15 1.99
N MET A 64 -12.03 2.27 1.31
CA MET A 64 -12.56 2.26 -0.06
C MET A 64 -11.60 1.55 -1.00
N GLU A 65 -12.17 0.75 -1.91
CA GLU A 65 -11.42 0.08 -2.96
C GLU A 65 -10.98 1.07 -4.06
N PRO A 66 -9.92 0.75 -4.84
CA PRO A 66 -8.98 -0.34 -4.59
C PRO A 66 -8.04 -0.04 -3.41
N LYS A 67 -7.76 -1.09 -2.61
CA LYS A 67 -6.77 -1.07 -1.54
C LYS A 67 -5.38 -1.35 -2.10
N ALA A 68 -4.45 -0.43 -1.89
CA ALA A 68 -3.11 -0.49 -2.47
C ALA A 68 -2.03 -0.50 -1.41
N VAL A 69 -1.09 -1.45 -1.52
CA VAL A 69 0.04 -1.56 -0.62
C VAL A 69 1.34 -1.38 -1.39
N GLN A 70 2.19 -0.47 -0.90
CA GLN A 70 3.56 -0.35 -1.38
C GLN A 70 4.49 -1.28 -0.59
N ILE A 71 5.24 -2.13 -1.28
CA ILE A 71 6.27 -3.01 -0.71
C ILE A 71 7.67 -2.56 -1.14
N ALA A 72 8.66 -2.81 -0.31
CA ALA A 72 10.07 -2.53 -0.62
C ALA A 72 10.99 -3.64 -0.12
N GLY A 73 12.02 -3.95 -0.91
CA GLY A 73 12.99 -5.00 -0.65
C GLY A 73 13.96 -5.19 -1.81
N ALA A 74 15.06 -5.91 -1.56
CA ALA A 74 16.08 -6.19 -2.57
C ALA A 74 16.06 -7.65 -3.08
N ASP A 75 15.51 -8.58 -2.29
CA ASP A 75 15.41 -9.99 -2.66
C ASP A 75 14.07 -10.30 -3.37
N PRO A 76 14.08 -10.83 -4.60
CA PRO A 76 12.86 -11.11 -5.35
C PRO A 76 11.94 -12.14 -4.68
N ALA A 77 12.49 -13.16 -4.02
CA ALA A 77 11.69 -14.19 -3.36
C ALA A 77 10.96 -13.60 -2.15
N MET A 78 11.64 -12.78 -1.35
CA MET A 78 11.04 -12.05 -0.24
C MET A 78 9.98 -11.05 -0.70
N LEU A 79 10.19 -10.35 -1.82
CA LEU A 79 9.18 -9.47 -2.41
C LEU A 79 7.94 -10.26 -2.84
N ALA A 80 8.11 -11.42 -3.48
CA ALA A 80 7.00 -12.28 -3.89
C ALA A 80 6.17 -12.77 -2.70
N GLU A 81 6.82 -13.22 -1.62
CA GLU A 81 6.12 -13.63 -0.40
C GLU A 81 5.44 -12.45 0.31
N CYS A 82 6.07 -11.27 0.32
CA CYS A 82 5.46 -10.05 0.85
C CYS A 82 4.21 -9.63 0.07
N ALA A 83 4.23 -9.76 -1.27
CA ALA A 83 3.07 -9.50 -2.11
C ALA A 83 1.92 -10.46 -1.78
N LYS A 84 2.19 -11.78 -1.71
CA LYS A 84 1.20 -12.79 -1.31
C LYS A 84 0.60 -12.51 0.07
N PHE A 85 1.44 -12.16 1.04
CA PHE A 85 1.02 -11.81 2.39
C PHE A 85 0.04 -10.63 2.41
N ASN A 86 0.31 -9.56 1.65
CA ASN A 86 -0.57 -8.40 1.60
C ASN A 86 -1.87 -8.66 0.82
N VAL A 87 -1.81 -9.47 -0.26
CA VAL A 87 -3.00 -9.91 -0.99
C VAL A 87 -3.93 -10.73 -0.09
N ALA A 88 -3.38 -11.66 0.71
CA ALA A 88 -4.15 -12.43 1.69
C ALA A 88 -4.82 -11.55 2.76
N ARG A 89 -4.33 -10.32 2.96
CA ARG A 89 -4.88 -9.30 3.87
C ARG A 89 -5.80 -8.29 3.16
N GLY A 90 -6.14 -8.54 1.90
CA GLY A 90 -7.11 -7.77 1.15
C GLY A 90 -6.53 -6.62 0.33
N ALA A 91 -5.21 -6.56 0.13
CA ALA A 91 -4.62 -5.69 -0.88
C ALA A 91 -5.05 -6.14 -2.28
N GLN A 92 -5.50 -5.18 -3.09
CA GLN A 92 -5.95 -5.37 -4.47
C GLN A 92 -4.89 -4.96 -5.49
N ILE A 93 -4.00 -4.05 -5.09
CA ILE A 93 -2.86 -3.60 -5.89
C ILE A 93 -1.61 -3.66 -5.02
N ILE A 94 -0.55 -4.26 -5.57
CA ILE A 94 0.80 -4.25 -5.00
C ILE A 94 1.66 -3.30 -5.84
N ASP A 95 2.19 -2.28 -5.17
CA ASP A 95 3.15 -1.33 -5.72
C ASP A 95 4.55 -1.66 -5.21
N ILE A 96 5.57 -1.66 -6.07
CA ILE A 96 6.95 -1.95 -5.66
C ILE A 96 7.74 -0.64 -5.64
N ASN A 97 8.21 -0.25 -4.45
CA ASN A 97 9.04 0.94 -4.32
C ASN A 97 10.42 0.70 -4.94
N MET A 98 10.67 1.37 -6.07
CA MET A 98 11.98 1.41 -6.74
C MET A 98 12.59 2.84 -6.71
N GLY A 99 12.09 3.71 -5.84
CA GLY A 99 12.42 5.14 -5.85
C GLY A 99 13.02 5.68 -4.56
N CYS A 100 12.99 4.94 -3.45
CA CYS A 100 13.49 5.40 -2.16
C CYS A 100 15.02 5.56 -2.19
N PRO A 101 15.58 6.76 -2.00
CA PRO A 101 17.03 6.99 -1.98
C PRO A 101 17.66 6.77 -0.59
N VAL A 102 16.83 6.44 0.42
CA VAL A 102 17.26 6.25 1.80
C VAL A 102 18.17 5.01 1.88
N LYS A 103 19.34 5.17 2.49
CA LYS A 103 20.31 4.11 2.77
C LYS A 103 19.94 3.33 4.02
#